data_AF-A0A3R7K1K7-F1
#
_entry.id   AF-A0A3R7K1K7-F1
#
_cell.length_a   1.000
_cell.length_b   1.000
_cell.length_c   1.000
_cell.angle_alpha   90.00
_cell.angle_beta   90.00
_cell.angle_gamma   90.00
#
_symmetry.space_group_name_H-M   'P 1'
#
loop_
_entity.id
_entity.type
_entity.pdbx_description
1 polymer ?
#
loop_
_entity_poly.entity_id
_entity_poly.type
_entity_poly.pdbx_seq_one_letter_code
_entity_poly.pdbx_strand_id
1 'polypeptide(L)'
;MMEDHVCPATLHLTTEQLQDQIRRLTYRPPPVVVRDPFPVCPSVSRSKEEIDAVIQRVFYDSCQRHEQALLEAKEREEKEWGFVSKELTSDEMDDAVKRLYYEALERRNASRKEANERFLFKPMKTLPKVPLKKFVEDMYLQGMKREKDKEQKLYEKYILPTEIRKTYISREEAEASGARLSTRR
;
A
#
# COMPACT_ATOMS: atom_id res chain seq x y z
N MET A 1 48.32 -30.99 -74.55
CA MET A 1 49.38 -30.39 -73.72
C MET A 1 48.71 -29.46 -72.71
N MET A 2 49.07 -29.67 -71.45
CA MET A 2 48.94 -28.86 -70.23
C MET A 2 47.60 -28.17 -69.90
N GLU A 3 46.96 -28.69 -68.85
CA GLU A 3 45.99 -27.98 -68.03
C GLU A 3 46.73 -26.93 -67.20
N ASP A 4 46.36 -25.65 -67.33
CA ASP A 4 46.86 -24.59 -66.46
C ASP A 4 45.85 -24.34 -65.34
N HIS A 5 46.16 -24.87 -64.16
CA HIS A 5 45.49 -24.55 -62.91
C HIS A 5 45.82 -23.11 -62.48
N VAL A 6 44.83 -22.22 -62.52
CA VAL A 6 44.95 -20.86 -61.97
C VAL A 6 44.64 -20.93 -60.47
N CYS A 7 45.67 -20.77 -59.64
CA CYS A 7 45.57 -20.66 -58.18
C CYS A 7 44.71 -19.47 -57.74
N PRO A 8 43.88 -19.58 -56.68
CA PRO A 8 43.12 -18.45 -56.17
C PRO A 8 44.05 -17.43 -55.50
N ALA A 9 43.90 -16.15 -55.88
CA ALA A 9 44.65 -15.04 -55.31
C ALA A 9 44.45 -14.98 -53.78
N THR A 10 45.56 -14.90 -53.04
CA THR A 10 45.56 -14.76 -51.59
C THR A 10 44.90 -13.43 -51.19
N LEU A 11 43.77 -13.50 -50.49
CA LEU A 11 43.08 -12.33 -49.95
C LEU A 11 43.94 -11.70 -48.84
N HIS A 12 44.59 -10.58 -49.13
CA HIS A 12 45.33 -9.80 -48.14
C HIS A 12 44.38 -8.83 -47.44
N LEU A 13 44.33 -8.89 -46.11
CA LEU A 13 43.54 -7.98 -45.29
C LEU A 13 44.08 -6.55 -45.43
N THR A 14 43.19 -5.56 -45.60
CA THR A 14 43.62 -4.16 -45.64
C THR A 14 44.11 -3.71 -44.27
N THR A 15 44.99 -2.71 -44.23
CA THR A 15 45.55 -2.16 -43.00
C THR A 15 44.46 -1.67 -42.04
N GLU A 16 43.37 -1.11 -42.57
CA GLU A 16 42.21 -0.67 -41.80
C GLU A 16 41.46 -1.82 -41.15
N GLN A 17 41.23 -2.92 -41.90
CA GLN A 17 40.59 -4.12 -41.38
C GLN A 17 41.44 -4.78 -40.28
N LEU A 18 42.76 -4.78 -40.45
CA LEU A 18 43.69 -5.29 -39.45
C LEU A 18 43.67 -4.42 -38.19
N GLN A 19 43.61 -3.09 -38.33
CA GLN A 19 43.45 -2.19 -37.18
C GLN A 19 42.11 -2.36 -36.47
N ASP A 20 41.02 -2.57 -37.20
CA ASP A 20 39.70 -2.80 -36.60
C ASP A 20 39.67 -4.14 -35.83
N GLN A 21 40.34 -5.16 -36.37
CA GLN A 21 40.51 -6.45 -35.70
C GLN A 21 41.38 -6.31 -34.44
N ILE A 22 42.46 -5.53 -34.49
CA ILE A 22 43.28 -5.19 -33.30
C ILE A 22 42.44 -4.47 -32.26
N ARG A 23 41.63 -3.48 -32.64
CA ARG A 23 40.76 -2.75 -31.71
C ARG A 23 39.79 -3.69 -31.02
N ARG A 24 39.14 -4.59 -31.76
CA ARG A 24 38.22 -5.58 -31.18
C ARG A 24 38.91 -6.53 -30.20
N LEU A 25 40.13 -6.97 -30.52
CA LEU A 25 40.88 -7.90 -29.68
C LEU A 25 41.53 -7.23 -28.46
N THR A 26 41.86 -5.95 -28.55
CA THR A 26 42.55 -5.21 -27.48
C THR A 26 41.60 -4.36 -26.63
N TYR A 27 40.37 -4.12 -27.08
CA TYR A 27 39.37 -3.36 -26.32
C TYR A 27 39.00 -4.10 -25.03
N ARG A 28 39.31 -3.48 -23.90
CA ARG A 28 38.76 -3.87 -22.60
C ARG A 28 37.61 -2.92 -22.27
N PRO A 29 36.38 -3.43 -22.08
CA PRO A 29 35.29 -2.59 -21.64
C PRO A 29 35.63 -1.98 -20.27
N PRO A 30 35.24 -0.72 -20.01
CA PRO A 30 35.42 -0.12 -18.70
C PRO A 30 34.67 -0.95 -17.64
N PRO A 31 35.18 -1.02 -16.41
CA PRO A 31 34.53 -1.77 -15.34
C PRO A 31 33.11 -1.24 -15.11
N VAL A 32 32.16 -2.15 -15.03
CA VAL A 32 30.76 -1.82 -14.77
C VAL A 32 30.65 -1.26 -13.35
N VAL A 33 30.12 -0.05 -13.20
CA VAL A 33 29.83 0.54 -11.89
C VAL A 33 28.62 -0.20 -11.29
N VAL A 34 28.89 -1.17 -10.42
CA VAL A 34 27.85 -1.86 -9.65
C VAL A 34 27.31 -0.87 -8.61
N ARG A 35 26.08 -0.40 -8.80
CA ARG A 35 25.37 0.35 -7.77
C ARG A 35 24.81 -0.64 -6.75
N ASP A 36 25.02 -0.36 -5.47
CA ASP A 36 24.46 -1.16 -4.38
C ASP A 36 22.92 -1.20 -4.50
N PRO A 37 22.29 -2.37 -4.57
CA PRO A 37 20.83 -2.49 -4.64
C PRO A 37 20.12 -1.96 -3.38
N PHE A 38 20.84 -1.79 -2.28
CA PHE A 38 20.31 -1.23 -1.04
C PHE A 38 20.99 0.11 -0.75
N PRO A 39 20.43 1.25 -1.19
CA PRO A 39 20.93 2.54 -0.74
C PRO A 39 20.87 2.54 0.79
N VAL A 40 22.03 2.67 1.43
CA VAL A 40 22.18 2.79 2.89
C VAL A 40 21.07 3.71 3.38
N CYS A 41 20.23 3.18 4.28
CA CYS A 41 19.00 3.81 4.76
C CYS A 41 19.20 5.32 4.88
N PRO A 42 18.37 6.16 4.22
CA PRO A 42 18.56 7.60 4.28
C PRO A 42 18.57 7.99 5.76
N SER A 43 19.70 8.50 6.24
CA SER A 43 19.81 9.05 7.58
C SER A 43 18.97 10.32 7.59
N VAL A 44 17.69 10.17 7.93
CA VAL A 44 16.78 11.31 8.10
C VAL A 44 17.33 12.12 9.27
N SER A 45 17.89 13.29 8.98
CA SER A 45 18.29 14.25 9.99
C SER A 45 17.03 14.76 10.69
N ARG A 46 16.80 14.31 11.91
CA ARG A 46 15.70 14.78 12.76
C ARG A 46 16.11 16.05 13.50
N SER A 47 15.14 16.89 13.82
CA SER A 47 15.39 18.04 14.70
C SER A 47 15.72 17.54 16.12
N LYS A 48 16.40 18.36 16.92
CA LYS A 48 16.70 18.00 18.33
C LYS A 48 15.41 17.78 19.13
N GLU A 49 14.40 18.61 18.89
CA GLU A 49 13.09 18.50 19.53
C GLU A 49 12.39 17.16 19.22
N GLU A 50 12.49 16.67 17.98
CA GLU A 50 11.97 15.36 17.59
C GLU A 50 12.71 14.22 18.29
N ILE A 51 14.03 14.35 18.45
CA ILE A 51 14.85 13.36 19.15
C ILE A 51 14.47 13.34 20.64
N ASP A 52 14.34 14.52 21.27
CA ASP A 52 13.97 14.64 22.68
C ASP A 52 12.56 14.09 22.94
N ALA A 53 11.59 14.36 22.06
CA ALA A 53 10.25 13.78 22.15
C ALA A 53 10.26 12.25 22.03
N VAL A 54 11.12 11.70 21.16
CA VAL A 54 11.30 10.25 21.05
C VAL A 54 11.97 9.69 22.30
N ILE A 55 12.98 10.35 22.85
CA ILE A 55 13.63 9.94 24.10
C ILE A 55 12.62 9.94 25.26
N GLN A 56 11.80 10.98 25.36
CA GLN A 56 10.73 11.04 26.37
C GLN A 56 9.79 9.85 26.27
N ARG A 57 9.25 9.61 25.08
CA ARG A 57 8.29 8.54 24.87
C ARG A 57 8.88 7.14 25.01
N VAL A 58 10.10 6.93 24.53
CA VAL A 58 10.71 5.60 24.48
C VAL A 58 11.38 5.26 25.79
N PHE A 59 12.15 6.18 26.36
CA PHE A 59 12.93 5.91 27.56
C PHE A 59 12.09 6.22 28.81
N TYR A 60 11.74 7.48 29.04
CA TYR A 60 11.11 7.89 30.30
C TYR A 60 9.74 7.24 30.53
N ASP A 61 8.85 7.23 29.52
CA ASP A 61 7.54 6.57 29.68
C ASP A 61 7.67 5.06 29.88
N SER A 62 8.71 4.43 29.34
CA SER A 62 8.94 2.99 29.52
C SER A 62 9.45 2.69 30.92
N CYS A 63 10.35 3.51 31.45
CA CYS A 63 10.83 3.41 32.83
C CYS A 63 9.67 3.61 33.80
N GLN A 64 8.84 4.62 33.60
CA GLN A 64 7.68 4.88 34.45
C GLN A 64 6.68 3.71 34.43
N ARG A 65 6.37 3.18 33.24
CA ARG A 65 5.50 2.00 33.11
C ARG A 65 6.09 0.77 33.79
N HIS A 66 7.41 0.58 33.69
CA HIS A 66 8.09 -0.53 34.34
C HIS A 66 8.06 -0.41 35.87
N GLU A 67 8.32 0.79 36.41
CA GLU A 67 8.25 1.07 37.84
C GLU A 67 6.83 0.85 38.38
N GLN A 68 5.81 1.33 37.66
CA GLN A 68 4.40 1.08 38.00
C GLN A 68 4.09 -0.42 38.00
N ALA A 69 4.53 -1.16 36.99
CA ALA A 69 4.32 -2.60 36.93
C ALA A 69 5.00 -3.35 38.09
N LEU A 70 6.19 -2.90 38.53
CA LEU A 70 6.87 -3.46 39.70
C LEU A 70 6.11 -3.16 41.00
N LEU A 71 5.57 -1.95 41.15
CA LEU A 71 4.76 -1.59 42.32
C LEU A 71 3.47 -2.41 42.36
N GLU A 72 2.76 -2.54 41.24
CA GLU A 72 1.57 -3.37 41.14
C GLU A 72 1.87 -4.85 41.41
N ALA A 73 3.00 -5.37 40.93
CA ALA A 73 3.41 -6.75 41.20
C ALA A 73 3.65 -6.98 42.68
N LYS A 74 4.36 -6.06 43.36
CA LYS A 74 4.55 -6.12 44.82
C LYS A 74 3.24 -6.05 45.59
N GLU A 75 2.33 -5.16 45.19
CA GLU A 75 1.02 -5.03 45.82
C GLU A 75 0.19 -6.31 45.63
N ARG A 76 0.26 -6.96 44.46
CA ARG A 76 -0.37 -8.26 44.21
C ARG A 76 0.23 -9.35 45.08
N GLU A 77 1.56 -9.43 45.15
CA GLU A 77 2.24 -10.37 46.03
C GLU A 77 1.79 -10.18 47.48
N GLU A 78 1.84 -8.96 48.03
CA GLU A 78 1.39 -8.66 49.39
C GLU A 78 -0.07 -9.06 49.65
N LYS A 79 -0.96 -8.79 48.69
CA LYS A 79 -2.36 -9.24 48.75
C LYS A 79 -2.46 -10.76 48.74
N GLU A 80 -1.73 -11.44 47.87
CA GLU A 80 -1.71 -12.90 47.77
C GLU A 80 -1.15 -13.57 49.03
N TRP A 81 -0.09 -13.02 49.63
CA TRP A 81 0.42 -13.47 50.95
C TRP A 81 -0.64 -13.32 52.04
N GLY A 82 -1.46 -12.27 51.99
CA GLY A 82 -2.63 -12.09 52.87
C GLY A 82 -3.71 -13.17 52.70
N PHE A 83 -3.82 -13.77 51.52
CA PHE A 83 -4.77 -14.87 51.24
C PHE A 83 -4.25 -16.25 51.65
N VAL A 84 -2.94 -16.50 51.60
CA VAL A 84 -2.35 -17.83 51.95
C VAL A 84 -2.56 -18.19 53.43
N SER A 85 -2.78 -17.21 54.31
CA SER A 85 -2.94 -17.44 55.76
C SER A 85 -4.38 -17.68 56.23
N LYS A 86 -5.39 -17.50 55.38
CA LYS A 86 -6.79 -17.74 55.75
C LYS A 86 -7.24 -19.09 55.23
N GLU A 87 -7.50 -20.02 56.15
CA GLU A 87 -8.25 -21.23 55.84
C GLU A 87 -9.65 -20.81 55.36
N LEU A 88 -9.97 -21.18 54.11
CA LEU A 88 -11.29 -20.91 53.53
C LEU A 88 -12.35 -21.71 54.29
N THR A 89 -13.43 -21.04 54.64
CA THR A 89 -14.59 -21.72 55.26
C THR A 89 -15.29 -22.61 54.23
N SER A 90 -16.02 -23.63 54.69
CA SER A 90 -16.76 -24.54 53.79
C SER A 90 -17.73 -23.78 52.88
N ASP A 91 -18.37 -22.73 53.39
CA ASP A 91 -19.31 -21.91 52.61
C ASP A 91 -18.60 -21.13 51.50
N GLU A 92 -17.40 -20.60 51.76
CA GLU A 92 -16.58 -19.91 50.76
C GLU A 92 -16.06 -20.88 49.69
N MET A 93 -15.74 -22.11 50.08
CA MET A 93 -15.37 -23.16 49.12
C MET A 93 -16.55 -23.54 48.23
N ASP A 94 -17.74 -23.72 48.79
CA ASP A 94 -18.95 -24.03 48.03
C ASP A 94 -19.31 -22.90 47.06
N ASP A 95 -19.18 -21.65 47.49
CA ASP A 95 -19.41 -20.49 46.63
C ASP A 95 -18.33 -20.34 45.55
N ALA A 96 -17.07 -20.66 45.86
CA ALA A 96 -16.00 -20.71 44.87
C ALA A 96 -16.28 -21.81 43.83
N VAL A 97 -16.71 -23.00 44.25
CA VAL A 97 -17.09 -24.10 43.34
C VAL A 97 -18.30 -23.69 42.49
N LYS A 98 -19.31 -23.02 43.06
CA LYS A 98 -20.44 -22.51 42.28
C LYS A 98 -20.02 -21.55 41.19
N ARG A 99 -19.19 -20.55 41.53
CA ARG A 99 -18.72 -19.55 40.57
C ARG A 99 -17.79 -20.13 39.51
N LEU A 100 -16.88 -21.01 39.91
CA LEU A 100 -15.87 -21.55 39.00
C LEU A 100 -16.41 -22.67 38.13
N TYR A 101 -17.26 -23.54 38.68
CA TYR A 101 -17.73 -24.73 37.98
C TYR A 101 -19.12 -24.51 37.38
N TYR A 102 -20.14 -24.22 38.21
CA TYR A 102 -21.52 -24.14 37.72
C TYR A 102 -21.72 -22.95 36.78
N GLU A 103 -21.30 -21.74 37.16
CA GLU A 103 -21.44 -20.58 36.28
C GLU A 103 -20.61 -20.71 35.00
N ALA A 104 -19.39 -21.27 35.07
CA ALA A 104 -18.57 -21.49 33.87
C ALA A 104 -19.23 -22.50 32.92
N LEU A 105 -19.85 -23.55 33.47
CA LEU A 105 -20.57 -24.56 32.70
C LEU A 105 -21.83 -23.97 32.07
N GLU A 106 -22.55 -23.10 32.78
CA GLU A 106 -23.67 -22.33 32.24
C GLU A 106 -23.22 -21.39 31.10
N ARG A 107 -22.16 -20.60 31.30
CA ARG A 107 -21.59 -19.71 30.27
C ARG A 107 -21.16 -20.50 29.04
N ARG A 108 -20.49 -21.65 29.21
CA ARG A 108 -20.09 -22.53 28.11
C ARG A 108 -21.32 -23.04 27.35
N ASN A 109 -22.35 -23.49 28.06
CA ASN A 109 -23.57 -24.00 27.44
C ASN A 109 -24.33 -22.89 26.70
N ALA A 110 -24.41 -21.69 27.27
CA ALA A 110 -24.99 -20.52 26.62
C ALA A 110 -24.22 -20.14 25.35
N SER A 111 -22.89 -20.06 25.43
CA SER A 111 -22.02 -19.78 24.28
C SER A 111 -22.15 -20.84 23.19
N ARG A 112 -22.24 -22.13 23.56
CA ARG A 112 -22.46 -23.22 22.60
C ARG A 112 -23.83 -23.14 21.94
N LYS A 113 -24.88 -22.79 22.69
CA LYS A 113 -26.23 -22.56 22.13
C LYS A 113 -26.22 -21.39 21.14
N GLU A 114 -25.60 -20.28 21.51
CA GLU A 114 -25.47 -19.12 20.63
C GLU A 114 -24.65 -19.43 19.37
N ALA A 115 -23.54 -20.14 19.52
CA ALA A 115 -22.74 -20.61 18.38
C ALA A 115 -23.56 -21.55 17.49
N ASN A 116 -24.30 -22.48 18.08
CA ASN A 116 -25.21 -23.34 17.33
C ASN A 116 -26.31 -22.52 16.63
N GLU A 117 -26.89 -21.50 17.24
CA GLU A 117 -27.88 -20.64 16.57
C GLU A 117 -27.28 -19.82 15.43
N ARG A 118 -26.00 -19.45 15.52
CA ARG A 118 -25.26 -18.74 14.47
C ARG A 118 -24.83 -19.66 13.33
N PHE A 119 -24.39 -20.87 13.64
CA PHE A 119 -23.68 -21.78 12.73
C PHE A 119 -24.45 -23.06 12.37
N LEU A 120 -25.54 -23.42 13.05
CA LEU A 120 -26.50 -24.35 12.46
C LEU A 120 -26.94 -23.71 11.16
N PHE A 121 -26.86 -24.51 10.09
CA PHE A 121 -27.36 -24.24 8.77
C PHE A 121 -28.78 -23.70 8.84
N LYS A 122 -28.91 -22.38 9.05
CA LYS A 122 -30.14 -21.66 8.73
C LYS A 122 -30.36 -21.97 7.26
N PRO A 123 -31.55 -22.43 6.85
CA PRO A 123 -31.82 -22.66 5.43
C PRO A 123 -31.35 -21.41 4.71
N MET A 124 -30.40 -21.57 3.77
CA MET A 124 -29.82 -20.45 3.04
C MET A 124 -30.99 -19.58 2.61
N LYS A 125 -31.01 -18.32 3.12
CA LYS A 125 -32.07 -17.37 2.77
C LYS A 125 -32.30 -17.52 1.29
N THR A 126 -33.52 -17.89 0.89
CA THR A 126 -33.86 -18.04 -0.53
C THR A 126 -33.46 -16.75 -1.20
N LEU A 127 -32.33 -16.76 -1.92
CA LEU A 127 -31.83 -15.57 -2.57
C LEU A 127 -32.93 -15.14 -3.54
N PRO A 128 -33.33 -13.87 -3.55
CA PRO A 128 -34.33 -13.41 -4.49
C PRO A 128 -33.81 -13.73 -5.88
N LYS A 129 -34.55 -14.56 -6.63
CA LYS A 129 -34.21 -14.90 -8.00
C LYS A 129 -34.33 -13.62 -8.82
N VAL A 130 -33.20 -12.94 -9.05
CA VAL A 130 -33.16 -11.77 -9.91
C VAL A 130 -33.41 -12.24 -11.34
N PRO A 131 -34.45 -11.72 -12.03
CA PRO A 131 -34.70 -12.10 -13.41
C PRO A 131 -33.52 -11.65 -14.27
N LEU A 132 -33.06 -12.53 -15.17
CA LEU A 132 -31.88 -12.31 -16.02
C LEU A 132 -31.90 -10.95 -16.74
N LYS A 133 -33.09 -10.50 -17.16
CA LYS A 133 -33.27 -9.19 -17.81
C LYS A 133 -32.79 -8.02 -16.94
N LYS A 134 -33.13 -8.01 -15.65
CA LYS A 134 -32.69 -6.97 -14.71
C LYS A 134 -31.18 -7.03 -14.47
N PHE A 135 -30.62 -8.22 -14.38
CA PHE A 135 -29.18 -8.39 -14.23
C PHE A 135 -28.41 -7.84 -15.45
N VAL A 136 -28.87 -8.15 -16.67
CA VAL A 136 -28.26 -7.65 -17.91
C VAL A 136 -28.39 -6.13 -18.02
N GLU A 137 -29.55 -5.58 -17.67
CA GLU A 137 -29.78 -4.13 -17.65
C GLU A 137 -28.87 -3.40 -16.64
N ASP A 138 -28.76 -3.89 -15.41
CA ASP A 138 -27.89 -3.31 -14.39
C ASP A 138 -26.41 -3.44 -14.77
N MET A 139 -25.99 -4.60 -15.29
CA MET A 139 -24.58 -4.85 -15.59
C MET A 139 -24.10 -4.07 -16.82
N TYR A 140 -24.88 -4.11 -17.91
CA TYR A 140 -24.45 -3.50 -19.18
C TYR A 140 -24.95 -2.07 -19.35
N LEU A 141 -26.25 -1.83 -19.20
CA LEU A 141 -26.81 -0.50 -19.50
C LEU A 141 -26.46 0.50 -18.41
N GLN A 142 -26.61 0.14 -17.14
CA GLN A 142 -26.21 1.03 -16.04
C GLN A 142 -24.70 1.04 -15.84
N GLY A 143 -24.00 -0.09 -16.01
CA GLY A 143 -22.54 -0.13 -15.95
C GLY A 143 -21.89 0.84 -16.94
N MET A 144 -22.31 0.80 -18.21
CA MET A 144 -21.79 1.70 -19.25
C MET A 144 -22.13 3.18 -18.97
N LYS A 145 -23.31 3.47 -18.40
CA LYS A 145 -23.66 4.84 -17.99
C LYS A 145 -22.73 5.34 -16.88
N ARG A 146 -22.46 4.52 -15.86
CA ARG A 146 -21.57 4.89 -14.75
C ARG A 146 -20.14 5.19 -15.23
N GLU A 147 -19.62 4.39 -16.17
CA GLU A 147 -18.31 4.65 -16.77
C GLU A 147 -18.30 5.97 -17.54
N LYS A 148 -19.29 6.22 -18.40
CA LYS A 148 -19.42 7.50 -19.13
C LYS A 148 -19.53 8.70 -18.19
N ASP A 149 -20.35 8.61 -17.14
CA ASP A 149 -20.51 9.69 -16.17
C ASP A 149 -19.20 9.94 -15.40
N LYS A 150 -18.41 8.89 -15.15
CA LYS A 150 -17.10 9.00 -14.50
C LYS A 150 -16.07 9.64 -15.42
N GLU A 151 -16.04 9.24 -16.70
CA GLU A 151 -15.19 9.87 -17.72
C GLU A 151 -15.50 11.36 -17.85
N GLN A 152 -16.78 11.73 -17.91
CA GLN A 152 -17.21 13.14 -17.96
C GLN A 152 -16.72 13.93 -16.74
N LYS A 153 -16.92 13.40 -15.53
CA LYS A 153 -16.44 14.04 -14.29
C LYS A 153 -14.93 14.20 -14.25
N LEU A 154 -14.17 13.23 -14.78
CA LEU A 154 -12.71 13.32 -14.87
C LEU A 154 -12.29 14.37 -15.90
N TYR A 155 -12.96 14.41 -17.05
CA TYR A 155 -12.72 15.40 -18.10
C TYR A 155 -12.97 16.82 -17.59
N GLU A 156 -14.11 17.08 -16.94
CA GLU A 156 -14.44 18.37 -16.34
C GLU A 156 -13.45 18.80 -15.26
N LYS A 157 -12.96 17.87 -14.45
CA LYS A 157 -12.07 18.18 -13.32
C LYS A 157 -10.63 18.46 -13.74
N TYR A 158 -10.11 17.72 -14.73
CA TYR A 158 -8.67 17.73 -15.04
C TYR A 158 -8.35 18.30 -16.43
N ILE A 159 -9.24 18.12 -17.41
CA ILE A 159 -8.97 18.48 -18.80
C ILE A 159 -9.56 19.86 -19.11
N LEU A 160 -10.83 20.08 -18.80
CA LEU A 160 -11.52 21.36 -19.07
C LEU A 160 -10.80 22.60 -18.50
N PRO A 161 -10.16 22.58 -17.31
CA PRO A 161 -9.41 23.73 -16.81
C PRO A 161 -8.09 23.99 -17.55
N THR A 162 -7.53 22.97 -18.19
CA THR A 162 -6.23 23.05 -18.91
C THR A 162 -6.41 23.27 -20.41
N GLU A 163 -7.63 23.13 -20.92
CA GLU A 163 -7.95 23.42 -22.31
C GLU A 163 -7.80 24.91 -22.62
N ILE A 164 -6.96 25.20 -23.63
CA ILE A 164 -6.79 26.55 -24.16
C ILE A 164 -8.11 26.96 -24.80
N ARG A 165 -8.85 27.85 -24.14
CA ARG A 165 -10.06 28.44 -24.69
C ARG A 165 -9.70 29.14 -26.00
N LYS A 166 -10.15 28.58 -27.12
CA LYS A 166 -10.08 29.25 -28.42
C LYS A 166 -11.10 30.39 -28.40
N THR A 167 -10.70 31.54 -27.87
CA THR A 167 -11.49 32.76 -28.02
C THR A 167 -11.38 33.20 -29.48
N TYR A 168 -12.42 32.92 -30.26
CA TYR A 168 -12.60 33.53 -31.57
C TYR A 168 -13.03 34.97 -31.32
N ILE A 169 -12.20 35.93 -31.70
CA ILE A 169 -12.57 37.35 -31.66
C ILE A 169 -13.59 37.57 -32.77
N SER A 170 -14.73 38.17 -32.44
CA SER A 170 -15.72 38.52 -33.46
C SER A 170 -15.15 39.58 -34.40
N ARG A 171 -15.63 39.60 -35.65
CA ARG A 171 -15.16 40.57 -36.65
C ARG A 171 -15.30 42.02 -36.17
N GLU A 172 -16.39 42.32 -35.48
CA GLU A 172 -16.70 43.64 -34.91
C GLU A 172 -15.70 44.04 -33.81
N GLU A 173 -15.32 43.12 -32.93
CA GLU A 173 -14.30 43.35 -31.89
C GLU A 173 -12.89 43.53 -32.48
N ALA A 174 -12.58 42.82 -33.57
CA ALA A 174 -11.33 42.97 -34.30
C ALA A 174 -11.24 44.35 -34.97
N GLU A 175 -12.31 44.79 -35.62
CA GLU A 175 -12.43 46.12 -36.24
C GLU A 175 -12.36 47.24 -35.19
N ALA A 176 -13.06 47.09 -34.06
CA ALA A 176 -12.99 48.04 -32.94
C ALA A 176 -11.61 48.11 -32.29
N SER A 177 -10.89 46.99 -32.17
CA SER A 177 -9.52 46.95 -31.65
C SER A 177 -8.52 47.58 -32.63
N GLY A 178 -8.70 47.34 -33.94
CA GLY A 178 -7.92 47.99 -35.00
C GLY A 178 -8.11 49.51 -35.00
N ALA A 179 -9.35 49.98 -34.82
CA ALA A 179 -9.66 51.41 -34.71
C ALA A 179 -8.91 52.05 -33.53
N ARG A 180 -8.95 51.42 -32.33
CA ARG A 180 -8.23 51.90 -31.13
C ARG A 180 -6.72 51.99 -31.32
N LEU A 181 -6.12 51.06 -32.06
CA LEU A 181 -4.68 51.05 -32.35
C LEU A 181 -4.30 52.06 -33.45
N SER A 182 -5.21 52.34 -34.37
CA SER A 182 -5.01 53.32 -35.45
C SER A 182 -5.15 54.77 -34.98
N THR A 183 -5.90 55.01 -33.89
CA THR A 183 -6.03 56.32 -33.25
C THR A 183 -4.92 56.56 -32.24
N ARG A 184 -3.68 56.65 -32.71
CA ARG A 184 -2.58 57.25 -31.97
C ARG A 184 -2.01 58.40 -32.80
N ARG A 185 -2.45 59.61 -32.48
CA ARG A 185 -1.83 60.89 -32.84
C ARG A 185 -1.54 61.64 -31.56
#